data_AF-A0A839SVY9-F1
#
_entry.id   AF-A0A839SVY9-F1
#
_cell.length_a   1.000
_cell.length_b   1.000
_cell.length_c   1.000
_cell.angle_alpha   90.00
_cell.angle_beta   90.00
_cell.angle_gamma   90.00
#
_symmetry.space_group_name_H-M   'P 1'
#
loop_
_entity.id
_entity.type
_entity.pdbx_description
1 polymer ?
#
loop_
_entity_poly.entity_id
_entity_poly.type
_entity_poly.pdbx_seq_one_letter_code
_entity_poly.pdbx_strand_id
1 'polypeptide(L)'
;MKTDWAGPTIPQLLTVKQLAQDSRFPWLTESALRHLIFNSQSRFSAAGDVLEGNGLDGAIIRVGRRILINIDEFVSWLNSQSEGGHHD
;
A
#
# COMPACT_ATOMS: atom_id res chain seq x y z
N MET A 1 -16.21 -31.22 22.60
CA MET A 1 -15.35 -30.04 22.71
C MET A 1 -14.69 -29.84 21.34
N LYS A 2 -15.14 -28.86 20.55
CA LYS A 2 -14.51 -28.52 19.28
C LYS A 2 -13.40 -27.52 19.59
N THR A 3 -12.15 -27.87 19.33
CA THR A 3 -11.03 -26.94 19.38
C THR A 3 -11.07 -26.07 18.13
N ASP A 4 -11.39 -24.79 18.30
CA ASP A 4 -11.26 -23.77 17.26
C ASP A 4 -9.76 -23.52 17.02
N TRP A 5 -9.18 -24.23 16.05
CA TRP A 5 -7.84 -23.89 15.56
C TRP A 5 -7.93 -22.57 14.79
N ALA A 6 -7.65 -21.46 15.47
CA ALA A 6 -7.39 -20.17 14.84
C ALA A 6 -6.02 -20.24 14.17
N GLY A 7 -5.95 -20.89 13.00
CA GLY A 7 -4.75 -20.84 12.16
C GLY A 7 -4.36 -19.38 11.85
N PRO A 8 -3.13 -19.13 11.38
CA PRO A 8 -2.72 -17.78 11.05
C PRO A 8 -3.72 -17.14 10.08
N THR A 9 -4.20 -15.95 10.43
CA THR A 9 -5.06 -15.14 9.54
C THR A 9 -4.25 -14.83 8.29
N ILE A 10 -4.69 -15.36 7.14
CA ILE A 10 -4.04 -15.06 5.86
C ILE A 10 -4.27 -13.58 5.59
N PRO A 11 -3.21 -12.77 5.40
CA PRO A 11 -3.36 -11.35 5.09
C PRO A 11 -4.23 -11.19 3.85
N GLN A 12 -5.10 -10.18 3.85
CA GLN A 12 -5.86 -9.87 2.66
C GLN A 12 -4.90 -9.24 1.64
N LEU A 13 -4.46 -10.04 0.66
CA LEU A 13 -3.56 -9.61 -0.40
C LEU A 13 -4.34 -9.37 -1.68
N LEU A 14 -4.35 -8.13 -2.15
CA LEU A 14 -4.99 -7.77 -3.42
C LEU A 14 -3.96 -7.37 -4.47
N THR A 15 -4.18 -7.78 -5.72
CA THR A 15 -3.46 -7.17 -6.84
C THR A 15 -3.83 -5.68 -6.97
N VAL A 16 -2.99 -4.91 -7.66
CA VAL A 16 -3.28 -3.50 -8.01
C VAL A 16 -4.69 -3.35 -8.61
N LYS A 17 -5.07 -4.25 -9.53
CA LYS A 17 -6.38 -4.23 -10.19
C LYS A 17 -7.52 -4.51 -9.20
N GLN A 18 -7.36 -5.50 -8.32
CA GLN A 18 -8.40 -5.84 -7.34
C GLN A 18 -8.59 -4.71 -6.33
N LEU A 19 -7.50 -4.11 -5.83
CA LEU A 19 -7.60 -2.99 -4.89
C LEU A 19 -8.26 -1.76 -5.52
N ALA A 20 -7.95 -1.45 -6.79
CA ALA A 20 -8.61 -0.36 -7.52
C ALA A 20 -10.11 -0.61 -7.82
N GLN A 21 -10.58 -1.85 -7.65
CA GLN A 21 -11.99 -2.22 -7.82
C GLN A 21 -12.70 -2.44 -6.47
N ASP A 22 -11.98 -2.26 -5.35
CA ASP A 22 -12.51 -2.50 -4.02
C ASP A 22 -13.43 -1.35 -3.59
N SER A 23 -14.68 -1.68 -3.26
CA SER A 23 -15.70 -0.70 -2.90
C SER A 23 -15.40 0.07 -1.61
N ARG A 24 -14.45 -0.39 -0.78
CA ARG A 24 -13.95 0.34 0.39
C ARG A 24 -13.15 1.60 0.01
N PHE A 25 -12.59 1.63 -1.20
CA PHE A 25 -11.75 2.73 -1.69
C PHE A 25 -12.28 3.26 -3.04
N PRO A 26 -13.52 3.81 -3.09
CA PRO A 26 -14.16 4.19 -4.35
C PRO A 26 -13.42 5.32 -5.11
N TRP A 27 -12.54 6.05 -4.43
CA TRP A 27 -11.70 7.11 -4.97
C TRP A 27 -10.39 6.60 -5.60
N LEU A 28 -10.01 5.34 -5.36
CA LEU A 28 -8.70 4.81 -5.72
C LEU A 28 -8.74 4.16 -7.11
N THR A 29 -8.10 4.82 -8.08
CA THR A 29 -7.96 4.28 -9.44
C THR A 29 -6.69 3.46 -9.62
N GLU A 30 -6.65 2.60 -10.64
CA GLU A 30 -5.44 1.83 -10.96
C GLU A 30 -4.24 2.75 -11.26
N SER A 31 -4.48 3.84 -11.99
CA SER A 31 -3.44 4.84 -12.30
C SER A 31 -2.91 5.53 -11.03
N ALA A 32 -3.81 5.93 -10.11
CA ALA A 32 -3.41 6.53 -8.84
C ALA A 32 -2.59 5.55 -8.00
N LEU A 33 -3.04 4.29 -7.89
CA LEU A 33 -2.32 3.26 -7.14
C LEU A 33 -0.95 2.95 -7.74
N ARG A 34 -0.83 2.88 -9.08
CA ARG A 34 0.46 2.69 -9.76
C ARG A 34 1.41 3.85 -9.52
N HIS A 35 0.89 5.08 -9.52
CA HIS A 35 1.67 6.26 -9.18
C HIS A 35 2.17 6.23 -7.73
N LEU A 36 1.31 5.84 -6.78
CA LEU A 36 1.71 5.67 -5.37
C LEU A 36 2.80 4.59 -5.22
N ILE A 37 2.66 3.45 -5.90
CA ILE A 37 3.67 2.38 -5.90
C ILE A 37 5.01 2.86 -6.48
N PHE A 38 4.97 3.63 -7.58
CA PHE A 38 6.19 4.19 -8.19
C PHE A 38 6.92 5.16 -7.23
N ASN A 39 6.16 5.88 -6.41
CA ASN A 39 6.67 6.82 -5.40
C ASN A 39 6.91 6.18 -4.02
N SER A 40 6.85 4.84 -3.91
CA SER A 40 6.89 4.16 -2.60
C SER A 40 8.25 4.22 -1.91
N GLN A 41 9.33 4.23 -2.69
CA GLN A 41 10.72 4.25 -2.21
C GLN A 41 11.39 5.57 -2.55
N SER A 42 12.36 5.97 -1.72
CA SER A 42 13.18 7.14 -2.00
C SER A 42 14.00 6.92 -3.28
N ARG A 43 14.14 7.97 -4.09
CA ARG A 43 14.82 7.90 -5.39
C ARG A 43 15.59 9.18 -5.69
N PHE A 44 16.55 9.12 -6.59
CA PHE A 44 17.25 10.31 -7.05
C PHE A 44 16.46 11.04 -8.15
N SER A 45 16.41 12.36 -8.06
CA SER A 45 15.95 13.23 -9.13
C SER A 45 17.02 13.33 -10.23
N ALA A 46 16.64 13.83 -11.41
CA ALA A 46 17.61 14.10 -12.48
C ALA A 46 18.66 15.17 -12.09
N ALA A 47 18.34 16.01 -11.10
CA ALA A 47 19.26 17.01 -10.55
C ALA A 47 20.20 16.45 -9.47
N GLY A 48 20.01 15.18 -9.06
CA GLY A 48 20.82 14.50 -8.04
C GLY A 48 20.25 14.59 -6.62
N ASP A 49 19.13 15.28 -6.41
CA ASP A 49 18.46 15.37 -5.11
C ASP A 49 17.78 14.06 -4.72
N VAL A 50 17.73 13.77 -3.42
CA VAL A 50 16.94 12.64 -2.90
C VAL A 50 15.47 13.07 -2.79
N LEU A 51 14.60 12.37 -3.50
CA LEU A 51 13.15 12.43 -3.35
C LEU A 51 12.74 11.35 -2.37
N GLU A 52 12.17 11.74 -1.23
CA GLU A 52 11.68 10.78 -0.25
C GLU A 52 10.48 9.97 -0.77
N GLY A 53 10.45 8.69 -0.43
CA GLY A 53 9.31 7.82 -0.72
C GLY A 53 8.08 8.21 0.10
N ASN A 54 6.89 7.90 -0.41
CA ASN A 54 5.63 8.13 0.31
C ASN A 54 5.38 7.11 1.44
N GLY A 55 6.30 6.17 1.68
CA GLY A 55 6.21 5.17 2.76
C GLY A 55 5.32 3.97 2.45
N LEU A 56 4.68 3.91 1.29
CA LEU A 56 3.79 2.79 0.92
C LEU A 56 4.53 1.45 0.74
N ASP A 57 5.87 1.46 0.63
CA ASP A 57 6.65 0.24 0.36
C ASP A 57 6.44 -0.85 1.40
N GLY A 58 6.10 -0.48 2.64
CA GLY A 58 5.74 -1.43 3.70
C GLY A 58 4.53 -2.31 3.37
N ALA A 59 3.57 -1.82 2.58
CA ALA A 59 2.38 -2.58 2.18
C ALA A 59 2.55 -3.35 0.86
N ILE A 60 3.69 -3.20 0.18
CA ILE A 60 3.92 -3.73 -1.17
C ILE A 60 4.65 -5.08 -1.10
N ILE A 61 3.98 -6.14 -1.53
CA ILE A 61 4.54 -7.49 -1.64
C ILE A 61 4.80 -7.80 -3.11
N ARG A 62 6.08 -8.00 -3.46
CA ARG A 62 6.53 -8.33 -4.82
C ARG A 62 6.73 -9.84 -4.94
N VAL A 63 5.96 -10.49 -5.81
CA VAL A 63 6.08 -11.93 -6.13
C VAL A 63 6.36 -12.09 -7.62
N GLY A 64 7.64 -12.18 -7.98
CA GLY A 64 8.07 -12.17 -9.37
C GLY A 64 7.65 -10.88 -10.08
N ARG A 65 6.84 -10.98 -11.14
CA ARG A 65 6.29 -9.83 -11.88
C ARG A 65 4.96 -9.31 -11.31
N ARG A 66 4.45 -9.91 -10.23
CA ARG A 66 3.18 -9.52 -9.62
C ARG A 66 3.43 -8.60 -8.43
N ILE A 67 2.57 -7.60 -8.30
CA ILE A 67 2.49 -6.73 -7.12
C ILE A 67 1.20 -7.06 -6.40
N LEU A 68 1.34 -7.42 -5.13
CA LEU A 68 0.26 -7.60 -4.18
C LEU A 68 0.35 -6.49 -3.14
N ILE A 69 -0.80 -6.03 -2.66
CA ILE A 69 -0.92 -5.03 -1.61
C ILE A 69 -1.53 -5.72 -0.40
N ASN A 70 -0.85 -5.62 0.74
CA ASN A 70 -1.40 -6.01 2.03
C ASN A 70 -2.39 -4.93 2.48
N ILE A 71 -3.66 -5.29 2.62
CA ILE A 71 -4.72 -4.32 2.91
C ILE A 71 -4.57 -3.70 4.30
N ASP A 72 -4.14 -4.47 5.30
CA ASP A 72 -4.03 -3.95 6.67
C ASP A 72 -2.90 -2.92 6.75
N GLU A 73 -1.76 -3.18 6.10
CA GLU A 73 -0.64 -2.24 6.01
C GLU A 73 -0.99 -1.03 5.13
N PHE A 74 -1.75 -1.23 4.06
CA PHE A 74 -2.24 -0.12 3.23
C PHE A 74 -3.16 0.83 4.00
N VAL A 75 -4.09 0.28 4.79
CA VAL A 75 -4.96 1.09 5.67
C VAL A 75 -4.15 1.79 6.77
N SER A 76 -3.18 1.09 7.37
CA SER A 76 -2.28 1.71 8.34
C SER A 76 -1.50 2.87 7.73
N TRP A 77 -1.03 2.73 6.49
CA TRP A 77 -0.37 3.80 5.74
C TRP A 77 -1.33 4.96 5.46
N LEU A 78 -2.57 4.71 5.04
CA LEU A 78 -3.58 5.77 4.85
C LEU A 78 -3.82 6.58 6.12
N ASN A 79 -3.90 5.91 7.27
CA ASN A 79 -4.07 6.58 8.56
C ASN A 79 -2.85 7.46 8.88
N SER A 80 -1.63 6.98 8.63
CA SER A 80 -0.43 7.79 8.87
C SER A 80 -0.33 9.01 7.94
N GLN A 81 -0.90 8.95 6.73
CA GLN A 81 -0.97 10.13 5.85
C GLN A 81 -1.91 11.21 6.40
N SER A 82 -2.98 10.83 7.10
CA SER A 82 -3.94 11.78 7.67
C SER A 82 -3.36 12.56 8.87
N GLU A 83 -2.46 11.93 9.64
CA GLU A 83 -1.82 12.55 10.80
C GLU A 83 -0.70 13.53 10.41
N GLY A 84 -0.08 13.36 9.23
CA GLY A 84 0.95 14.27 8.71
C GLY A 84 0.42 15.58 8.10
N GLY A 85 -0.90 15.77 8.02
CA GLY A 85 -1.54 16.95 7.40
C GLY A 85 -1.71 18.16 8.31
N HIS A 86 -1.37 18.05 9.60
CA HIS A 86 -1.38 19.15 10.58
C HIS A 86 0.07 19.50 10.97
N HIS A 87 0.74 20.29 10.14
CA HIS A 87 1.87 21.10 10.60
C HIS A 87 1.51 22.55 10.30
N ASP A 88 1.11 23.25 11.36
CA ASP A 88 0.76 24.67 11.38
C ASP A 88 1.97 25.56 11.01
#